data_AF-A0A6B2T132-F1
#
_entry.id   AF-A0A6B2T132-F1
#
_cell.length_a   1.000
_cell.length_b   1.000
_cell.length_c   1.000
_cell.angle_alpha   90.00
_cell.angle_beta   90.00
_cell.angle_gamma   90.00
#
_symmetry.space_group_name_H-M   'P 1'
#
loop_
_entity.id
_entity.type
_entity.pdbx_description
1 polymer ?
#
loop_
_entity_poly.entity_id
_entity_poly.type
_entity_poly.pdbx_seq_one_letter_code
_entity_poly.pdbx_strand_id
1 'polypeptide(L)'
;MRSLEELQGLPCDFMYTVEGLDLDGRLGRDSLLSRCTQPAVIAAREAVADAGLGPEYWDSHRVGVAIGTAHGGLGHYDEQQAVLVARGARKVGPPSRATERQQQRRRRGLSGSGVRGPSLAVSTACASGTDAMGTALGAQRLSCIRP
;
A
#
# COMPACT_ATOMS: atom_id res chain seq x y z
N MET A 1 -4.63 23.20 13.23
CA MET A 1 -4.05 21.94 13.75
C MET A 1 -5.11 21.34 14.65
N ARG A 2 -5.67 20.17 14.31
CA ARG A 2 -6.69 19.52 15.14
C ARG A 2 -6.01 18.48 16.01
N SER A 3 -6.20 18.55 17.32
CA SER A 3 -5.85 17.44 18.20
C SER A 3 -6.90 16.35 18.04
N LEU A 4 -6.46 15.11 17.83
CA LEU A 4 -7.35 13.95 17.84
C LEU A 4 -7.64 13.62 19.31
N GLU A 5 -8.86 13.17 19.60
CA GLU A 5 -9.25 12.78 20.98
C GLU A 5 -8.31 11.69 21.53
N GLU A 6 -7.91 10.75 20.68
CA GLU A 6 -6.95 9.68 20.98
C GLU A 6 -5.55 10.17 21.37
N LEU A 7 -5.20 11.42 21.03
CA LEU A 7 -3.88 12.00 21.31
C LEU A 7 -3.90 12.91 22.55
N GLN A 8 -5.04 13.07 23.22
CA GLN A 8 -5.16 13.92 24.40
C GLN A 8 -4.25 13.42 25.54
N GLY A 9 -3.44 14.33 26.09
CA GLY A 9 -2.52 14.04 27.19
C GLY A 9 -1.19 13.41 26.77
N LEU A 10 -0.93 13.22 25.47
CA LEU A 10 0.37 12.78 24.97
C LEU A 10 1.34 13.96 24.75
N PRO A 11 2.67 13.75 24.79
CA PRO A 11 3.66 14.79 24.52
C PRO A 11 3.55 15.41 23.11
N CYS A 12 2.99 14.66 22.16
CA CYS A 12 2.63 15.12 20.83
C CYS A 12 1.13 14.84 20.63
N ASP A 13 0.33 15.89 20.59
CA ASP A 13 -1.13 15.83 20.61
C ASP A 13 -1.76 16.12 19.23
N PHE A 14 -0.96 16.15 18.18
CA PHE A 14 -1.40 16.47 16.82
C PHE A 14 -0.91 15.48 15.76
N MET A 15 -1.72 15.34 14.71
CA MET A 15 -1.47 14.46 13.58
C MET A 15 -2.21 15.02 12.36
N TYR A 16 -1.65 14.86 11.18
CA TYR A 16 -2.37 15.13 9.93
C TYR A 16 -3.07 13.86 9.46
N THR A 17 -4.39 13.93 9.31
CA THR A 17 -5.21 12.83 8.83
C THR A 17 -5.84 13.19 7.49
N VAL A 18 -6.11 12.16 6.69
CA VAL A 18 -6.89 12.29 5.46
C VAL A 18 -8.35 12.09 5.83
N GLU A 19 -9.14 13.16 5.78
CA GLU A 19 -10.60 13.15 5.98
C GLU A 19 -11.32 13.00 4.62
N GLY A 20 -12.54 12.45 4.62
CA GLY A 20 -13.41 12.39 3.43
C GLY A 20 -12.99 11.41 2.32
N LEU A 21 -11.89 10.68 2.50
CA LEU A 21 -11.49 9.63 1.56
C LEU A 21 -12.24 8.32 1.86
N ASP A 22 -13.26 8.03 1.05
CA ASP A 22 -13.99 6.76 1.10
C ASP A 22 -13.13 5.62 0.51
N LEU A 23 -12.40 4.93 1.38
CA LEU A 23 -11.55 3.80 0.97
C LEU A 23 -12.39 2.59 0.55
N ASP A 24 -13.50 2.34 1.23
CA ASP A 24 -14.35 1.17 1.03
C ASP A 24 -15.15 1.26 -0.27
N GLY A 25 -15.72 2.42 -0.59
CA GLY A 25 -16.41 2.64 -1.86
C GLY A 25 -15.47 2.61 -3.07
N ARG A 26 -14.20 3.01 -2.89
CA ARG A 26 -13.21 3.10 -3.99
C ARG A 26 -12.43 1.82 -4.24
N LEU A 27 -12.25 0.98 -3.23
CA LEU A 27 -11.53 -0.30 -3.33
C LEU A 27 -12.46 -1.51 -3.24
N GLY A 28 -13.71 -1.33 -2.82
CA GLY A 28 -14.62 -2.42 -2.48
C GLY A 28 -14.16 -3.16 -1.21
N ARG A 29 -14.67 -4.38 -0.98
CA ARG A 29 -14.25 -5.26 0.12
C ARG A 29 -12.83 -5.85 -0.06
N ASP A 30 -11.90 -5.13 -0.68
CA ASP A 30 -10.49 -5.51 -0.78
C ASP A 30 -9.76 -5.25 0.57
N SER A 31 -10.36 -5.80 1.63
CA SER A 31 -10.02 -5.77 3.07
C SER A 31 -8.66 -6.38 3.42
N LEU A 32 -7.88 -6.69 2.39
CA LEU A 32 -6.62 -7.38 2.47
C LEU A 32 -5.42 -6.43 2.33
N LEU A 33 -5.62 -5.21 1.83
CA LEU A 33 -4.61 -4.16 1.77
C LEU A 33 -4.48 -3.47 3.14
N SER A 34 -3.24 -3.19 3.56
CA SER A 34 -3.01 -2.35 4.74
C SER A 34 -3.54 -0.93 4.48
N ARG A 35 -4.02 -0.26 5.54
CA ARG A 35 -4.54 1.11 5.45
C ARG A 35 -3.56 2.11 4.80
N CYS A 36 -2.25 1.94 4.99
CA CYS A 36 -1.23 2.76 4.33
C CYS A 36 -1.09 2.48 2.82
N THR A 37 -1.46 1.29 2.35
CA THR A 37 -1.37 0.86 0.95
C THR A 37 -2.63 1.23 0.16
N GLN A 38 -3.78 1.29 0.81
CA GLN A 38 -5.06 1.65 0.19
C GLN A 38 -5.03 3.00 -0.56
N PRO A 39 -4.62 4.13 0.04
CA PRO A 39 -4.55 5.41 -0.69
C PRO A 39 -3.51 5.39 -1.82
N ALA A 40 -2.41 4.64 -1.67
CA ALA A 40 -1.42 4.50 -2.74
C ALA A 40 -1.99 3.78 -3.97
N VAL A 41 -2.81 2.73 -3.77
CA VAL A 41 -3.48 2.02 -4.87
C VAL A 41 -4.54 2.92 -5.52
N ILE A 42 -5.28 3.69 -4.73
CA ILE A 42 -6.26 4.65 -5.23
C ILE A 42 -5.58 5.71 -6.11
N ALA A 43 -4.53 6.35 -5.60
CA ALA A 43 -3.77 7.36 -6.34
C ALA A 43 -3.16 6.79 -7.62
N ALA A 44 -2.67 5.54 -7.60
CA ALA A 44 -2.17 4.88 -8.80
C ALA A 44 -3.26 4.67 -9.87
N ARG A 45 -4.48 4.27 -9.46
CA ARG A 45 -5.62 4.14 -10.37
C ARG A 45 -6.03 5.49 -10.97
N GLU A 46 -6.06 6.54 -10.16
CA GLU A 46 -6.33 7.91 -10.62
C GLU A 46 -5.28 8.39 -11.61
N ALA A 47 -3.99 8.19 -11.32
CA ALA A 47 -2.90 8.60 -12.21
C ALA A 47 -2.93 7.86 -13.56
N VAL A 48 -3.25 6.57 -13.56
CA VAL A 48 -3.44 5.79 -14.80
C VAL A 48 -4.61 6.32 -15.62
N ALA A 49 -5.73 6.62 -14.97
CA ALA A 49 -6.91 7.16 -15.64
C ALA A 49 -6.66 8.58 -16.18
N ASP A 50 -5.97 9.43 -15.43
CA ASP A 50 -5.56 10.78 -15.85
C ASP A 50 -4.61 10.75 -17.06
N ALA A 51 -3.73 9.75 -17.13
CA ALA A 51 -2.89 9.51 -18.30
C ALA A 51 -3.67 8.99 -19.54
N GLY A 52 -4.97 8.72 -19.41
CA GLY A 52 -5.78 8.14 -20.48
C GLY A 52 -5.34 6.72 -20.85
N LEU A 53 -4.69 6.01 -19.93
CA LEU A 53 -4.21 4.65 -20.14
C LEU A 53 -5.15 3.63 -19.54
N GLY A 54 -5.15 2.44 -20.13
CA GLY A 54 -6.02 1.33 -19.76
C GLY A 54 -5.41 -0.03 -20.16
N PRO A 55 -5.97 -1.14 -19.66
CA PRO A 55 -5.51 -2.50 -19.99
C PRO A 55 -5.40 -2.80 -21.49
N GLU A 56 -6.21 -2.12 -22.30
CA GLU A 56 -6.26 -2.21 -23.76
C GLU A 56 -5.07 -1.52 -24.45
N TYR A 57 -4.35 -0.65 -23.75
CA TYR A 57 -3.24 0.14 -24.30
C TYR A 57 -1.85 -0.43 -23.98
N TRP A 58 -1.75 -1.52 -23.20
CA TRP A 58 -0.47 -2.10 -22.80
C TRP A 58 -0.46 -3.63 -22.77
N ASP A 59 0.72 -4.22 -22.90
CA ASP A 59 0.91 -5.62 -22.54
C ASP A 59 0.98 -5.76 -21.01
N SER A 60 -0.04 -6.43 -20.44
CA SER A 60 -0.12 -6.80 -19.02
C SER A 60 1.19 -7.31 -18.41
N HIS A 61 1.97 -8.11 -19.12
CA HIS A 61 3.22 -8.71 -18.63
C HIS A 61 4.39 -7.71 -18.57
N ARG A 62 4.25 -6.59 -19.27
CA ARG A 62 5.21 -5.47 -19.27
C ARG A 62 4.76 -4.28 -18.45
N VAL A 63 3.69 -4.40 -17.67
CA VAL A 63 3.32 -3.38 -16.70
C VAL A 63 3.63 -3.89 -15.32
N GLY A 64 4.53 -3.20 -14.62
CA GLY A 64 4.93 -3.49 -13.25
C GLY A 64 4.46 -2.41 -12.28
N VAL A 65 4.57 -2.71 -10.99
CA VAL A 65 4.17 -1.82 -9.88
C VAL A 65 5.31 -1.76 -8.87
N ALA A 66 5.69 -0.55 -8.48
CA ALA A 66 6.60 -0.32 -7.36
C ALA A 66 5.90 0.60 -6.35
N ILE A 67 5.70 0.13 -5.12
CA ILE A 67 5.04 0.91 -4.07
C ILE A 67 6.00 1.09 -2.89
N GLY A 68 6.29 2.35 -2.58
CA GLY A 68 7.13 2.77 -1.46
C GLY A 68 6.35 2.86 -0.15
N THR A 69 6.82 2.20 0.91
CA THR A 69 6.26 2.36 2.27
C THR A 69 7.37 2.25 3.32
N ALA A 70 7.46 3.20 4.25
CA ALA A 70 8.41 3.11 5.36
C ALA A 70 8.10 1.94 6.30
N HIS A 71 6.82 1.78 6.65
CA HIS A 71 6.32 0.68 7.48
C HIS A 71 4.96 0.23 6.94
N GLY A 72 4.91 -0.99 6.40
CA GLY A 72 3.66 -1.60 5.97
C GLY A 72 3.00 -2.40 7.09
N GLY A 73 1.69 -2.23 7.28
CA GLY A 73 0.90 -3.13 8.14
C GLY A 73 1.00 -2.90 9.65
N LEU A 74 1.45 -1.72 10.10
CA LEU A 74 1.55 -1.38 11.53
C LEU A 74 0.28 -1.66 12.33
N GLY A 75 -0.90 -1.25 11.84
CA GLY A 75 -2.15 -1.52 12.55
C GLY A 75 -2.42 -3.02 12.77
N HIS A 76 -1.97 -3.88 11.86
CA HIS A 76 -2.09 -5.32 12.08
C HIS A 76 -1.11 -5.83 13.14
N TYR A 77 0.11 -5.28 13.19
CA TYR A 77 1.06 -5.61 14.25
C TYR A 77 0.54 -5.19 15.62
N ASP A 78 -0.08 -4.01 15.73
CA ASP A 78 -0.70 -3.54 16.99
C ASP A 78 -1.84 -4.46 17.44
N GLU A 79 -2.72 -4.87 16.52
CA GLU A 79 -3.78 -5.85 16.80
C GLU A 79 -3.19 -7.19 17.29
N GLN A 80 -2.15 -7.69 16.62
CA GLN A 80 -1.53 -8.97 16.99
C GLN A 80 -0.75 -8.86 18.30
N GLN A 81 -0.15 -7.71 18.59
CA GLN A 81 0.50 -7.43 19.86
C GLN A 81 -0.53 -7.44 20.99
N ALA A 82 -1.68 -6.79 20.82
CA ALA A 82 -2.76 -6.81 21.82
C ALA A 82 -3.26 -8.24 22.07
N VAL A 83 -3.41 -9.06 21.02
CA VAL A 83 -3.78 -10.47 21.14
C VAL A 83 -2.71 -11.29 21.87
N LEU A 84 -1.43 -11.05 21.58
CA LEU A 84 -0.31 -11.72 22.25
C LEU A 84 -0.34 -11.45 23.75
N VAL A 85 -0.50 -10.19 24.15
CA VAL A 85 -0.55 -9.76 25.56
C VAL A 85 -1.78 -10.34 26.25
N ALA A 86 -2.96 -10.26 25.63
CA ALA A 86 -4.21 -10.64 26.27
C ALA A 86 -4.49 -12.16 26.28
N ARG A 87 -4.01 -12.90 25.27
CA ARG A 87 -4.43 -14.30 25.02
C ARG A 87 -3.27 -15.27 24.77
N GLY A 88 -2.03 -14.79 24.80
CA GLY A 88 -0.82 -15.58 24.65
C GLY A 88 -0.48 -15.98 23.21
N ALA A 89 0.76 -16.43 23.01
CA ALA A 89 1.37 -16.66 21.69
C ALA A 89 0.58 -17.60 20.78
N ARG A 90 -0.11 -18.60 21.34
CA ARG A 90 -0.93 -19.57 20.56
C ARG A 90 -2.14 -18.94 19.86
N LYS A 91 -2.54 -17.73 20.27
CA LYS A 91 -3.70 -17.01 19.69
C LYS A 91 -3.29 -15.95 18.67
N VAL A 92 -1.99 -15.68 18.52
CA VAL A 92 -1.48 -14.77 17.49
C VAL A 92 -1.73 -15.37 16.12
N GLY A 93 -2.38 -14.60 15.25
CA GLY A 93 -2.67 -14.99 13.88
C GLY A 93 -1.41 -15.04 13.01
N PRO A 94 -1.45 -15.75 11.87
CA PRO A 94 -0.28 -15.90 11.02
C PRO A 94 0.22 -14.55 10.46
N PRO A 95 1.54 -14.30 10.44
CA PRO A 95 2.17 -13.02 10.04
C PRO A 95 1.89 -12.62 8.59
N SER A 96 1.36 -13.56 7.81
CA SER A 96 1.01 -13.41 6.41
C SER A 96 -0.07 -12.35 6.09
N ARG A 97 -0.69 -11.70 7.10
CA ARG A 97 -1.51 -10.48 6.93
C ARG A 97 -0.67 -9.19 7.01
N ALA A 98 0.49 -9.23 7.69
CA ALA A 98 1.30 -8.08 8.07
C ALA A 98 2.24 -7.58 6.95
N THR A 99 3.03 -8.45 6.33
CA THR A 99 4.25 -7.99 5.62
C THR A 99 4.45 -8.61 4.24
N GLU A 100 4.33 -9.93 4.10
CA GLU A 100 4.82 -10.60 2.87
C GLU A 100 3.75 -10.79 1.78
N ARG A 101 2.47 -10.87 2.14
CA ARG A 101 1.39 -10.94 1.12
C ARG A 101 1.01 -9.58 0.55
N GLN A 102 1.55 -8.46 1.05
CA GLN A 102 1.25 -7.12 0.53
C GLN A 102 1.66 -7.00 -0.95
N GLN A 103 2.72 -7.67 -1.40
CA GLN A 103 3.13 -7.66 -2.82
C GLN A 103 2.10 -8.32 -3.74
N GLN A 104 1.67 -9.53 -3.39
CA GLN A 104 0.62 -10.25 -4.13
C GLN A 104 -0.71 -9.49 -4.08
N ARG A 105 -0.96 -8.75 -2.98
CA ARG A 105 -2.19 -8.00 -2.76
C ARG A 105 -2.19 -6.63 -3.42
N ARG A 106 -1.03 -5.97 -3.57
CA ARG A 106 -0.86 -4.74 -4.37
C ARG A 106 -1.19 -4.99 -5.84
N ARG A 107 -0.72 -6.12 -6.39
CA ARG A 107 -1.17 -6.61 -7.70
C ARG A 107 -2.68 -6.84 -7.76
N ARG A 108 -3.29 -7.44 -6.72
CA ARG A 108 -4.74 -7.66 -6.64
C ARG A 108 -5.55 -6.37 -6.50
N GLY A 109 -5.07 -5.39 -5.74
CA GLY A 109 -5.66 -4.06 -5.65
C GLY A 109 -5.62 -3.30 -6.97
N LEU A 110 -4.76 -3.72 -7.90
CA LEU A 110 -4.70 -3.25 -9.28
C LEU A 110 -5.24 -4.29 -10.27
N SER A 111 -5.96 -5.33 -9.83
CA SER A 111 -6.44 -6.42 -10.68
C SER A 111 -7.32 -5.95 -11.85
N GLY A 112 -8.08 -4.86 -11.67
CA GLY A 112 -8.86 -4.23 -12.74
C GLY A 112 -8.02 -3.52 -13.81
N SER A 113 -6.72 -3.29 -13.57
CA SER A 113 -5.79 -2.64 -14.51
C SER A 113 -4.96 -3.63 -15.34
N GLY A 114 -5.18 -4.94 -15.17
CA GLY A 114 -4.50 -5.95 -15.99
C GLY A 114 -2.99 -6.07 -15.75
N VAL A 115 -2.44 -5.47 -14.69
CA VAL A 115 -0.99 -5.51 -14.39
C VAL A 115 -0.53 -6.91 -13.98
N ARG A 116 0.39 -7.50 -14.76
CA ARG A 116 0.99 -8.83 -14.52
C ARG A 116 2.51 -8.82 -14.46
N GLY A 117 3.18 -7.73 -14.85
CA GLY A 117 4.62 -7.53 -14.70
C GLY A 117 5.07 -7.41 -13.24
N PRO A 118 6.36 -7.14 -12.96
CA PRO A 118 6.95 -7.18 -11.62
C PRO A 118 6.19 -6.35 -10.56
N SER A 119 6.14 -6.81 -9.31
CA SER A 119 5.55 -6.05 -8.19
C SER A 119 6.56 -5.95 -7.07
N LEU A 120 6.95 -4.73 -6.75
CA LEU A 120 8.02 -4.41 -5.82
C LEU A 120 7.48 -3.56 -4.66
N ALA A 121 8.12 -3.74 -3.51
CA ALA A 121 7.94 -2.90 -2.33
C ALA A 121 9.29 -2.32 -2.01
N VAL A 122 9.33 -1.00 -1.90
CA VAL A 122 10.55 -0.28 -1.54
C VAL A 122 10.34 0.32 -0.17
N SER A 123 11.30 0.08 0.72
CA SER A 123 11.21 0.49 2.13
C SER A 123 12.56 1.05 2.56
N THR A 124 12.69 2.36 2.48
CA THR A 124 13.87 3.14 2.83
C THR A 124 13.50 4.33 3.72
N ALA A 125 12.58 4.06 4.67
CA ALA A 125 12.02 5.06 5.58
C ALA A 125 11.43 6.26 4.81
N CYS A 126 11.84 7.50 5.15
CA CYS A 126 11.33 8.71 4.52
C CYS A 126 11.59 8.77 3.00
N ALA A 127 12.62 8.08 2.51
CA ALA A 127 12.95 8.02 1.08
C ALA A 127 12.18 6.96 0.30
N SER A 128 11.32 6.15 0.96
CA SER A 128 10.67 4.99 0.31
C SER A 128 9.90 5.36 -0.95
N GLY A 129 9.24 6.52 -0.95
CA GLY A 129 8.49 7.01 -2.11
C GLY A 129 9.39 7.36 -3.29
N THR A 130 10.44 8.15 -3.04
CA THR A 130 11.40 8.56 -4.08
C THR A 130 12.20 7.37 -4.61
N ASP A 131 12.60 6.45 -3.74
CA ASP A 131 13.33 5.26 -4.12
C ASP A 131 12.45 4.28 -4.90
N ALA A 132 11.15 4.21 -4.59
CA ALA A 132 10.19 3.46 -5.40
C ALA A 132 10.10 4.00 -6.83
N MET A 133 10.05 5.33 -6.99
CA MET A 133 10.07 5.97 -8.31
C MET A 133 11.37 5.72 -9.06
N GLY A 134 12.53 5.87 -8.39
CA GLY A 134 13.84 5.57 -8.99
C GLY A 134 13.97 4.11 -9.41
N THR A 135 13.48 3.18 -8.57
CA THR A 135 13.43 1.75 -8.86
C THR A 135 12.55 1.46 -10.08
N ALA A 136 11.36 2.09 -10.17
CA ALA A 136 10.46 1.93 -11.31
C ALA A 136 11.10 2.45 -12.60
N LEU A 137 11.74 3.62 -12.58
CA LEU A 137 12.46 4.18 -13.71
C LEU A 137 13.62 3.30 -14.15
N GLY A 138 14.38 2.75 -13.20
CA GLY A 138 15.45 1.78 -13.48
C GLY A 138 14.92 0.52 -14.15
N ALA A 139 13.84 -0.06 -13.63
CA ALA A 139 13.19 -1.24 -14.19
C ALA A 139 12.62 -1.01 -15.60
N GLN A 140 12.07 0.18 -15.87
CA GLN A 140 11.63 0.59 -17.20
C GLN A 140 12.80 0.66 -18.19
N ARG A 141 13.93 1.27 -17.79
CA ARG A 141 15.13 1.39 -18.63
C ARG A 141 15.78 0.05 -18.96
N LEU A 142 15.66 -0.94 -18.08
CA LEU A 142 16.15 -2.30 -18.28
C LEU A 142 15.19 -3.20 -19.09
N SER A 143 14.16 -2.62 -19.72
CA SER A 143 13.16 -3.30 -20.58
C SER A 143 12.13 -4.16 -19.84
N CYS A 144 12.08 -4.15 -18.51
CA CYS A 144 11.09 -4.94 -17.76
C CYS A 144 9.69 -4.30 -17.74
N ILE A 145 9.58 -3.00 -18.06
CA ILE A 145 8.32 -2.24 -18.02
C ILE A 145 8.21 -1.28 -19.22
N ARG A 146 7.79 -1.74 -20.40
CA ARG A 146 7.47 -0.87 -21.56
C ARG A 146 5.96 -0.94 -21.84
N PRO A 147 5.26 0.19 -22.09
CA PRO A 147 3.89 0.15 -22.62
C PRO A 147 3.87 -0.65 -23.93
#